data_AF-A0A1G5JI09-F1
#
_entry.id   AF-A0A1G5JI09-F1
#
_cell.length_a   1.000
_cell.length_b   1.000
_cell.length_c   1.000
_cell.angle_alpha   90.00
_cell.angle_beta   90.00
_cell.angle_gamma   90.00
#
_symmetry.space_group_name_H-M   'P 1'
#
loop_
_entity.id
_entity.type
_entity.pdbx_description
1 polymer ?
#
loop_
_entity_poly.entity_id
_entity_poly.type
_entity_poly.pdbx_seq_one_letter_code
_entity_poly.pdbx_strand_id
1 'polypeptide(L)'
;MEELQAETDKAIARYAENTICPATGKSIRESWQNELLALRPLPKLPEPFDKVVTRTVRPDCCVVFENRQYTVPFQYVKDQVEIRGCADQIQLLADGKIIQEYPRHTAERILIDERCYEGPATDRVVPPPPLGEMTCRLKEIMETSVETRSIDFYAALSEVAK
;
A
#
# COMPACT_ATOMS: atom_id res chain seq x y z
N MET A 1 13.14 5.10 -22.75
CA MET A 1 12.22 3.95 -22.70
C MET A 1 10.78 4.41 -22.89
N GLU A 2 10.31 5.40 -22.12
CA GLU A 2 8.95 5.95 -22.27
C GLU A 2 8.65 6.49 -23.68
N GLU A 3 9.58 7.23 -24.29
CA GLU A 3 9.42 7.72 -25.67
C GLU A 3 9.23 6.59 -26.70
N LEU A 4 9.95 5.48 -26.53
CA LEU A 4 9.85 4.33 -27.42
C LEU A 4 8.50 3.59 -27.24
N GLN A 5 8.02 3.50 -26.00
CA GLN A 5 6.70 2.95 -25.71
C GLN A 5 5.62 3.83 -26.33
N ALA A 6 5.70 5.15 -26.16
CA ALA A 6 4.73 6.08 -26.74
C ALA A 6 4.65 5.98 -28.27
N GLU A 7 5.78 5.86 -28.97
CA GLU A 7 5.77 5.65 -30.42
C GLU A 7 5.23 4.29 -30.84
N THR A 8 5.51 3.25 -30.06
CA THR A 8 4.94 1.90 -30.30
C THR A 8 3.42 1.90 -30.14
N ASP A 9 2.92 2.56 -29.09
CA ASP A 9 1.48 2.68 -28.84
C ASP A 9 0.77 3.43 -29.96
N LYS A 10 1.37 4.52 -30.45
CA LYS A 10 0.86 5.26 -31.63
C LYS A 10 0.85 4.38 -32.88
N ALA A 11 1.88 3.58 -33.10
CA ALA A 11 1.96 2.68 -34.24
C ALA A 11 0.87 1.59 -34.17
N ILE A 12 0.65 1.01 -32.99
CA ILE A 12 -0.42 0.02 -32.76
C ILE A 12 -1.80 0.64 -32.95
N ALA A 13 -2.02 1.85 -32.43
CA ALA A 13 -3.28 2.57 -32.61
C ALA A 13 -3.57 2.83 -34.10
N ARG A 14 -2.58 3.34 -34.83
CA ARG A 14 -2.67 3.56 -36.29
C ARG A 14 -2.95 2.26 -37.05
N TYR A 15 -2.32 1.16 -36.64
CA TYR A 15 -2.56 -0.15 -37.25
C TYR A 15 -3.99 -0.62 -37.02
N ALA A 16 -4.51 -0.48 -35.80
CA ALA A 16 -5.87 -0.87 -35.45
C ALA A 16 -6.95 -0.05 -36.20
N GLU A 17 -6.67 1.22 -36.49
CA GLU A 17 -7.55 2.09 -37.26
C GLU A 17 -7.55 1.76 -38.76
N ASN A 18 -6.38 1.50 -39.34
CA ASN A 18 -6.23 1.34 -40.80
C ASN A 18 -6.43 -0.09 -41.29
N THR A 19 -6.27 -1.10 -40.42
CA THR A 19 -6.35 -2.50 -40.82
C THR A 19 -7.79 -3.01 -40.72
N ILE A 20 -8.24 -3.72 -41.75
CA ILE A 20 -9.58 -4.30 -41.82
C ILE A 20 -9.57 -5.69 -41.18
N CYS A 21 -10.52 -5.96 -40.28
CA CYS A 21 -10.78 -7.29 -39.76
C CYS A 21 -11.54 -8.12 -40.82
N PRO A 22 -11.01 -9.27 -41.28
CA PRO A 22 -11.65 -10.07 -42.31
C PRO A 22 -13.03 -10.62 -41.92
N ALA A 23 -13.27 -10.84 -40.62
CA ALA A 23 -14.52 -11.43 -40.13
C ALA A 23 -15.70 -10.44 -40.14
N THR A 24 -15.44 -9.14 -39.97
CA THR A 24 -16.48 -8.11 -39.86
C THR A 24 -16.50 -7.14 -41.03
N GLY A 25 -15.43 -7.08 -41.83
CA GLY A 25 -15.25 -6.13 -42.93
C GLY A 25 -15.05 -4.67 -42.47
N LYS A 26 -14.92 -4.44 -41.16
CA LYS A 26 -14.69 -3.11 -40.55
C LYS A 26 -13.24 -2.98 -40.10
N SER A 27 -12.81 -1.79 -39.66
CA SER A 27 -11.49 -1.67 -39.02
C SER A 27 -11.40 -2.55 -37.78
N ILE A 28 -10.18 -2.96 -37.41
CA ILE A 28 -9.94 -3.72 -36.16
C ILE A 28 -10.50 -2.93 -34.97
N ARG A 29 -10.29 -1.60 -34.94
CA ARG A 29 -10.79 -0.71 -33.89
C ARG A 29 -12.32 -0.77 -33.75
N GLU A 30 -13.05 -0.61 -34.84
CA GLU A 30 -14.51 -0.63 -34.85
C GLU A 30 -15.07 -2.00 -34.49
N SER A 31 -14.41 -3.07 -34.95
CA SER A 31 -14.79 -4.44 -34.63
C SER A 31 -14.68 -4.70 -33.13
N TRP A 32 -13.55 -4.31 -32.53
CA TRP A 32 -13.33 -4.42 -31.08
C TRP A 32 -14.33 -3.59 -30.26
N GLN A 33 -14.69 -2.38 -30.72
CA GLN A 33 -15.72 -1.57 -30.07
C GLN A 33 -17.10 -2.24 -30.07
N ASN A 34 -17.46 -2.92 -31.16
CA ASN A 34 -18.72 -3.67 -31.22
C ASN A 34 -18.68 -4.91 -30.30
N GLU A 35 -17.54 -5.59 -30.21
CA GLU A 35 -17.35 -6.75 -29.33
C GLU A 35 -17.44 -6.38 -27.85
N LEU A 36 -16.93 -5.21 -27.45
CA LEU A 36 -16.97 -4.73 -26.05
C LEU A 36 -18.40 -4.73 -25.47
N LEU A 37 -19.43 -4.47 -26.28
CA LEU A 37 -20.83 -4.49 -25.86
C LEU A 37 -21.32 -5.90 -25.48
N ALA A 38 -20.70 -6.94 -26.05
CA ALA A 38 -21.03 -8.33 -25.79
C ALA A 38 -20.15 -8.95 -24.67
N LEU A 39 -19.08 -8.27 -24.26
CA LEU A 39 -18.18 -8.75 -23.21
C LEU A 39 -18.77 -8.51 -21.81
N ARG A 40 -18.53 -9.47 -20.92
CA ARG A 40 -18.82 -9.30 -19.49
C ARG A 40 -17.77 -8.36 -18.87
N PRO A 41 -18.16 -7.55 -17.88
CA PRO A 41 -17.18 -6.76 -17.14
C PRO A 41 -16.14 -7.67 -16.51
N LEU A 42 -14.88 -7.22 -16.49
CA LEU A 42 -13.80 -7.95 -15.85
C LEU A 42 -14.15 -8.13 -14.36
N PRO A 43 -14.10 -9.36 -13.81
CA PRO A 43 -14.25 -9.54 -12.37
C PRO A 43 -13.14 -8.76 -11.65
N LYS A 44 -13.37 -8.39 -10.39
CA LYS A 44 -12.30 -7.82 -9.55
C LYS A 44 -11.22 -8.88 -9.35
N LEU A 45 -10.16 -8.80 -10.14
CA LEU A 45 -8.98 -9.64 -10.00
C LEU A 45 -8.11 -9.07 -8.87
N PRO A 46 -7.37 -9.92 -8.14
CA PRO A 46 -6.35 -9.43 -7.24
C PRO A 46 -5.32 -8.63 -8.04
N GLU A 47 -4.70 -7.68 -7.38
CA GLU A 47 -3.67 -6.87 -8.02
C GLU A 47 -2.52 -7.77 -8.52
N PRO A 48 -2.06 -7.58 -9.75
CA PRO A 48 -0.91 -8.31 -10.26
C PRO A 48 0.32 -8.06 -9.39
N PHE A 49 0.96 -9.15 -8.98
CA PHE A 49 2.19 -9.12 -8.21
C PHE A 49 3.33 -9.75 -9.00
N ASP A 50 4.53 -9.19 -8.90
CA ASP A 50 5.75 -9.72 -9.53
C ASP A 50 6.58 -10.56 -8.55
N LYS A 51 6.50 -10.26 -7.25
CA LYS A 51 7.35 -10.89 -6.23
C LYS A 51 6.55 -11.29 -4.99
N VAL A 52 6.74 -12.54 -4.57
CA VAL A 52 6.11 -13.08 -3.36
C VAL A 52 7.18 -13.65 -2.43
N VAL A 53 7.13 -13.26 -1.16
CA VAL A 53 8.05 -13.75 -0.14
C VAL A 53 7.31 -13.98 1.17
N THR A 54 7.52 -15.13 1.80
CA THR A 54 7.07 -15.38 3.17
C THR A 54 8.15 -14.95 4.16
N ARG A 55 7.77 -14.20 5.20
CA ARG A 55 8.67 -13.75 6.27
C ARG A 55 7.99 -13.90 7.62
N THR A 56 8.78 -14.25 8.64
CA THR A 56 8.33 -14.22 10.03
C THR A 56 8.34 -12.78 10.55
N VAL A 57 7.24 -12.36 11.16
CA VAL A 57 7.11 -11.05 11.81
C VAL A 57 8.00 -11.03 13.04
N ARG A 58 8.85 -10.01 13.12
CA ARG A 58 9.76 -9.82 14.25
C ARG A 58 9.00 -9.33 15.51
N PRO A 59 9.62 -9.41 16.69
CA PRO A 59 9.00 -8.92 17.94
C PRO A 59 8.66 -7.42 17.95
N ASP A 60 9.32 -6.62 17.13
CA ASP A 60 9.03 -5.20 16.89
C ASP A 60 7.88 -4.97 15.90
N CYS A 61 7.04 -6.00 15.65
CA CYS A 61 5.92 -5.96 14.71
C CYS A 61 6.34 -5.62 13.28
N CYS A 62 7.57 -5.93 12.87
CA CYS A 62 8.09 -5.52 11.57
C CYS A 62 8.53 -6.68 10.67
N VAL A 63 8.43 -6.46 9.36
CA VAL A 63 8.94 -7.35 8.31
C VAL A 63 9.78 -6.59 7.31
N VAL A 64 10.75 -7.28 6.70
CA VAL A 64 11.64 -6.68 5.71
C VAL A 64 11.30 -7.19 4.31
N PHE A 65 11.10 -6.26 3.39
CA PHE A 65 10.88 -6.53 1.97
C PHE A 65 11.59 -5.47 1.14
N GLU A 66 12.32 -5.91 0.11
CA GLU A 66 13.08 -5.02 -0.79
C GLU A 66 13.96 -3.97 -0.10
N ASN A 67 14.60 -4.36 1.01
CA ASN A 67 15.45 -3.46 1.81
C ASN A 67 14.71 -2.25 2.41
N ARG A 68 13.41 -2.43 2.69
CA ARG A 68 12.55 -1.57 3.50
C ARG A 68 11.91 -2.41 4.61
N GLN A 69 11.56 -1.76 5.70
CA GLN A 69 10.89 -2.34 6.85
C GLN A 69 9.45 -1.82 6.89
N TYR A 70 8.51 -2.74 7.01
CA TYR A 70 7.07 -2.46 7.07
C TYR A 70 6.53 -2.97 8.40
N THR A 71 5.66 -2.18 9.01
CA THR A 71 4.98 -2.59 10.24
C THR A 71 3.84 -3.55 9.90
N VAL A 72 3.54 -4.45 10.81
CA VAL A 72 2.50 -5.47 10.71
C VAL A 72 1.66 -5.37 11.98
N PRO A 73 0.34 -5.57 11.91
CA PRO A 73 -0.49 -5.60 13.11
C PRO A 73 0.08 -6.56 14.18
N PHE A 74 0.14 -6.09 15.44
CA PHE A 74 0.83 -6.77 16.54
C PHE A 74 0.32 -8.20 16.79
N GLN A 75 -0.93 -8.47 16.43
CA GLN A 75 -1.55 -9.79 16.52
C GLN A 75 -0.79 -10.89 15.74
N TYR A 76 0.01 -10.51 14.72
CA TYR A 76 0.79 -11.43 13.90
C TYR A 76 2.26 -11.54 14.32
N VAL A 77 2.65 -10.99 15.47
CA VAL A 77 4.03 -11.10 15.97
C VAL A 77 4.44 -12.58 16.10
N LYS A 78 5.63 -12.91 15.56
CA LYS A 78 6.19 -14.27 15.44
C LYS A 78 5.46 -15.20 14.46
N ASP A 79 4.42 -14.75 13.78
CA ASP A 79 3.76 -15.52 12.72
C ASP A 79 4.43 -15.31 11.37
N GLN A 80 4.16 -16.21 10.44
CA GLN A 80 4.57 -16.06 9.05
C GLN A 80 3.51 -15.29 8.28
N VAL A 81 3.94 -14.21 7.62
CA VAL A 81 3.11 -13.43 6.72
C VAL A 81 3.66 -13.51 5.30
N GLU A 82 2.76 -13.51 4.34
CA GLU A 82 3.08 -13.45 2.92
C GLU A 82 3.14 -11.99 2.48
N ILE A 83 4.22 -11.63 1.78
CA ILE A 83 4.44 -10.28 1.28
C ILE A 83 4.40 -10.34 -0.24
N ARG A 84 3.45 -9.62 -0.85
CA ARG A 84 3.31 -9.49 -2.30
C ARG A 84 3.74 -8.10 -2.74
N GLY A 85 4.77 -8.02 -3.57
CA GLY A 85 5.09 -6.79 -4.30
C GLY A 85 4.20 -6.70 -5.53
N CYS A 86 3.35 -5.68 -5.57
CA CYS A 86 2.60 -5.26 -6.76
C CYS A 86 3.32 -4.09 -7.43
N ALA A 87 2.76 -3.55 -8.51
CA ALA A 87 3.41 -2.46 -9.27
C ALA A 87 3.73 -1.24 -8.39
N ASP A 88 2.74 -0.69 -7.70
CA ASP A 88 2.87 0.54 -6.93
C ASP A 88 2.74 0.34 -5.41
N GLN A 89 2.33 -0.86 -4.99
CA GLN A 89 2.08 -1.18 -3.59
C GLN A 89 2.56 -2.57 -3.19
N ILE A 90 2.64 -2.80 -1.90
CA ILE A 90 2.95 -4.07 -1.27
C ILE A 90 1.74 -4.46 -0.43
N GLN A 91 1.31 -5.71 -0.59
CA GLN A 91 0.25 -6.30 0.21
C GLN A 91 0.88 -7.27 1.20
N LEU A 92 0.58 -7.08 2.49
CA LEU A 92 0.87 -8.05 3.54
C LEU A 92 -0.35 -8.93 3.73
N LEU A 93 -0.15 -10.25 3.75
CA LEU A 93 -1.22 -11.23 3.88
C LEU A 93 -0.95 -12.21 5.03
N ALA A 94 -2.01 -12.56 5.75
CA ALA A 94 -2.06 -13.67 6.68
C ALA A 94 -3.31 -14.50 6.37
N ASP A 95 -3.19 -15.83 6.34
CA ASP A 95 -4.29 -16.76 6.03
C ASP A 95 -5.08 -16.41 4.74
N GLY A 96 -4.37 -15.90 3.73
CA GLY A 96 -4.95 -15.50 2.44
C GLY A 96 -5.75 -14.19 2.46
N LYS A 97 -5.76 -13.46 3.57
CA LYS A 97 -6.39 -12.14 3.71
C LYS A 97 -5.34 -11.05 3.75
N ILE A 98 -5.63 -9.93 3.09
CA ILE A 98 -4.79 -8.73 3.17
C ILE A 98 -4.98 -8.11 4.54
N ILE A 99 -3.88 -7.98 5.28
CA ILE A 99 -3.85 -7.43 6.63
C ILE A 99 -3.42 -5.96 6.64
N GLN A 100 -2.58 -5.57 5.67
CA GLN A 100 -2.05 -4.22 5.56
C GLN A 100 -1.50 -3.99 4.14
N GLU A 101 -1.58 -2.75 3.66
CA GLU A 101 -1.04 -2.32 2.38
C GLU A 101 -0.09 -1.14 2.59
N TYR A 102 0.97 -1.09 1.78
CA TYR A 102 1.97 -0.01 1.81
C TYR A 102 2.38 0.40 0.40
N PRO A 103 2.73 1.66 0.16
CA PRO A 103 3.35 2.06 -1.10
C PRO A 103 4.69 1.34 -1.31
N ARG A 104 4.94 0.89 -2.54
CA ARG A 104 6.23 0.32 -2.96
C ARG A 104 7.16 1.45 -3.42
N HIS A 105 8.46 1.18 -3.41
CA HIS A 105 9.48 2.12 -3.93
C HIS A 105 9.54 3.48 -3.23
N THR A 106 9.10 3.57 -1.98
CA THR A 106 9.24 4.78 -1.16
C THR A 106 10.71 5.16 -0.94
N ALA A 107 10.91 6.46 -0.71
CA ALA A 107 12.20 7.00 -0.25
C ALA A 107 12.50 6.57 1.20
N GLU A 108 11.45 6.52 2.03
CA GLU A 108 11.54 6.04 3.41
C GLU A 108 11.89 4.56 3.47
N ARG A 109 12.82 4.21 4.37
CA ARG A 109 13.28 2.83 4.58
C ARG A 109 12.48 2.08 5.62
N ILE A 110 11.76 2.79 6.48
CA ILE A 110 10.95 2.23 7.55
C ILE A 110 9.59 2.90 7.45
N LEU A 111 8.55 2.12 7.17
CA LEU A 111 7.18 2.58 7.12
C LEU A 111 6.48 2.11 8.38
N ILE A 112 6.20 3.06 9.26
CA ILE A 112 5.54 2.82 10.53
C ILE A 112 4.09 3.23 10.39
N ASP A 113 3.19 2.26 10.61
CA ASP A 113 1.76 2.54 10.79
C ASP A 113 1.43 2.30 12.26
N GLU A 114 1.07 3.37 12.97
CA GLU A 114 0.80 3.33 14.40
C GLU A 114 -0.43 2.47 14.73
N ARG A 115 -1.38 2.37 13.80
CA ARG A 115 -2.60 1.56 13.95
C ARG A 115 -2.28 0.07 14.09
N CYS A 116 -1.10 -0.35 13.63
CA CYS A 116 -0.63 -1.72 13.81
C CYS A 116 -0.36 -2.09 15.27
N TYR A 117 -0.27 -1.12 16.17
CA TYR A 117 -0.04 -1.34 17.61
C TYR A 117 -1.31 -1.21 18.44
N GLU A 118 -2.45 -0.93 17.82
CA GLU A 118 -3.74 -0.72 18.48
C GLU A 118 -4.66 -1.93 18.25
N GLY A 119 -5.47 -2.28 19.24
CA GLY A 119 -6.48 -3.34 19.11
C GLY A 119 -6.66 -4.20 20.36
N PRO A 120 -7.66 -5.10 20.36
CA PRO A 120 -7.90 -6.02 21.46
C PRO A 120 -6.80 -7.07 21.57
N ALA A 121 -6.49 -7.51 22.79
CA ALA A 121 -5.59 -8.63 23.02
C ALA A 121 -6.11 -9.90 22.34
N THR A 122 -5.18 -10.70 21.84
CA THR A 122 -5.45 -12.06 21.33
C THR A 122 -5.00 -13.09 22.37
N ASP A 123 -5.36 -14.36 22.16
CA ASP A 123 -4.92 -15.47 23.02
C ASP A 123 -3.39 -15.61 23.09
N ARG A 124 -2.66 -15.01 22.13
CA ARG A 124 -1.21 -15.16 21.98
C ARG A 124 -0.43 -13.89 22.29
N VAL A 125 -0.97 -12.73 21.94
CA VAL A 125 -0.25 -11.45 22.00
C VAL A 125 -1.16 -10.38 22.62
N VAL A 126 -0.63 -9.69 23.63
CA VAL A 126 -1.25 -8.51 24.25
C VAL A 126 -0.75 -7.26 23.51
N PRO A 127 -1.62 -6.27 23.24
CA PRO A 127 -1.18 -5.01 22.64
C PRO A 127 -0.12 -4.33 23.54
N PRO A 128 0.79 -3.55 22.95
CA PRO A 128 1.67 -2.71 23.74
C PRO A 128 0.86 -1.74 24.61
N PRO A 129 1.43 -1.28 25.74
CA PRO A 129 0.78 -0.26 26.55
C PRO A 129 0.44 0.96 25.68
N PRO A 130 -0.75 1.55 25.87
CA PRO A 130 -1.11 2.75 25.14
C PRO A 130 -0.12 3.88 25.48
N LEU A 131 -0.04 4.84 24.58
CA LEU A 131 0.81 6.01 24.78
C LEU A 131 0.35 6.78 26.02
N GLY A 132 1.31 7.22 26.82
CA GLY A 132 1.04 8.08 27.96
C GLY A 132 0.51 9.44 27.52
N GLU A 133 -0.19 10.15 28.41
CA GLU A 133 -0.83 11.44 28.14
C GLU A 133 0.13 12.47 27.51
N MET A 134 1.36 12.53 28.03
CA MET A 134 2.42 13.40 27.50
C MET A 134 2.77 13.06 26.04
N THR A 135 2.86 11.78 25.71
CA THR A 135 3.19 11.33 24.34
C THR A 135 2.03 11.58 23.39
N CYS A 136 0.79 11.36 23.83
CA CYS A 136 -0.40 11.75 23.06
C CYS A 136 -0.38 13.25 22.75
N ARG A 137 -0.10 14.09 23.76
CA ARG A 137 -0.04 15.54 23.58
C ARG A 137 1.11 15.99 22.67
N LEU A 138 2.26 15.32 22.73
CA LEU A 138 3.37 15.55 21.80
C LEU A 138 2.98 15.24 20.35
N LYS A 139 2.20 14.18 20.11
CA LYS A 139 1.70 13.84 18.78
C LYS A 139 0.77 14.91 18.21
N GLU A 140 -0.20 15.37 19.00
CA GLU A 140 -1.11 16.46 18.59
C GLU A 140 -0.33 17.70 18.15
N ILE A 141 0.77 18.02 18.86
CA ILE A 141 1.64 19.15 18.52
C ILE A 141 2.44 18.88 17.24
N MET A 142 2.92 17.65 17.04
CA MET A 142 3.63 17.27 15.82
C MET A 142 2.75 17.36 14.57
N GLU A 143 1.46 17.04 14.69
CA GLU A 143 0.47 17.16 13.62
C GLU A 143 0.04 18.61 13.35
N THR A 144 0.19 19.48 14.36
CA THR A 144 -0.09 20.92 14.25
C THR A 144 0.97 21.64 13.39
N SER A 145 0.54 22.59 12.55
CA SER A 145 1.42 23.35 11.65
C SER A 145 2.49 24.14 12.42
N VAL A 146 3.69 24.24 11.87
CA VAL A 146 4.86 24.87 12.54
C VAL A 146 4.60 26.34 12.89
N GLU A 147 3.77 27.04 12.11
CA GLU A 147 3.43 28.46 12.30
C GLU A 147 2.66 28.75 13.59
N THR A 148 2.07 27.74 14.24
CA THR A 148 1.28 27.90 15.48
C THR A 148 1.99 27.36 16.74
N ARG A 149 3.22 26.87 16.62
CA ARG A 149 4.00 26.32 17.76
C ARG A 149 4.65 27.47 18.57
N SER A 150 3.84 28.25 19.29
CA SER A 150 4.35 29.29 20.20
C SER A 150 5.09 28.68 21.40
N ILE A 151 5.92 29.50 22.06
CA ILE A 151 6.71 29.06 23.23
C ILE A 151 5.82 28.65 24.42
N ASP A 152 4.61 29.22 24.49
CA ASP A 152 3.61 28.93 25.52
C ASP A 152 3.09 27.49 25.44
N PHE A 153 3.12 26.86 24.25
CA PHE A 153 2.72 25.47 24.07
C PHE A 153 3.74 24.47 24.63
N TYR A 154 5.04 24.77 24.54
CA TYR A 154 6.06 23.95 25.21
C TYR A 154 5.98 24.08 26.73
N ALA A 155 5.56 25.24 27.24
CA ALA A 155 5.26 25.41 28.66
C ALA A 155 4.10 24.49 29.10
N ALA A 156 3.02 24.38 28.32
CA ALA A 156 1.90 23.48 28.62
C ALA A 156 2.28 21.99 28.61
N LEU A 157 3.25 21.58 27.79
CA LEU A 157 3.84 20.23 27.84
C LEU A 157 4.59 19.97 29.16
N SER A 158 5.29 20.98 29.69
CA SER A 158 6.02 20.83 30.95
C SER A 158 5.10 20.65 32.18
N GLU A 159 3.84 21.07 32.09
CA GLU A 159 2.83 20.89 33.15
C GLU A 159 2.27 19.48 33.20
N VAL A 160 2.19 18.76 32.07
CA VAL A 160 1.76 17.34 32.02
C VAL A 160 2.81 16.39 32.61
N ALA A 161 4.06 16.84 32.74
CA ALA A 161 5.15 16.04 33.30
C ALA A 161 5.25 16.13 34.84
N LYS A 162 4.39 16.89 35.51
CA LYS A 162 4.32 17.02 36.98
C LYS A 162 3.25 16.12 37.57
#